data_AF-A0A2T6K5R4-F1
#
_entry.id   AF-A0A2T6K5R4-F1
#
_cell.length_a   1.000
_cell.length_b   1.000
_cell.length_c   1.000
_cell.angle_alpha   90.00
_cell.angle_beta   90.00
_cell.angle_gamma   90.00
#
_symmetry.space_group_name_H-M   'P 1'
#
loop_
_entity.id
_entity.type
_entity.pdbx_description
1 polymer ?
#
loop_
_entity_poly.entity_id
_entity_poly.type
_entity_poly.pdbx_seq_one_letter_code
_entity_poly.pdbx_strand_id
1 'polypeptide(L)'
;MCRCGRARFVSSIPNRGALPKHLPRVEEIITPESTTCDCGCDRHVIGEDTSERLDIIPAQFRVIVTRRPKYACRSCESGVVQAPAVSRLIESGLPTEATVASVIVAKFADHLPLYRQAQIYARQGVDLDRSTLAAWVGKAAYELAPVYDALMADLKRSTKVFMDETVAPVLDPGKGKLKKGYFWALARDDRPWNGGDPPGVAFTYAPGRSGKHAVDILKGFDGILQVDGYTGYNRVIDPKRQVKIRLAYCWAHARRKLFELTKNSAAPIAQEGLRQITALYRVETQIRSLPASQRLAVRQDKSAPMVANFKNWLEQARA
;
A
#
# COMPACT_ATOMS: atom_id res chain seq x y z
N MET A 1 29.47 33.67 -35.93
CA MET A 1 29.79 33.42 -34.51
C MET A 1 28.97 32.23 -34.02
N CYS A 2 29.54 31.03 -34.05
CA CYS A 2 28.86 29.80 -33.66
C CYS A 2 29.06 29.57 -32.15
N ARG A 3 28.01 29.75 -31.33
CA ARG A 3 28.03 29.36 -29.91
C ARG A 3 27.35 28.01 -29.75
N CYS A 4 28.15 26.94 -29.80
CA CYS A 4 27.71 25.61 -29.41
C CYS A 4 27.61 25.57 -27.88
N GLY A 5 26.38 25.64 -27.35
CA GLY A 5 26.11 25.49 -25.92
C GLY A 5 26.31 24.03 -25.50
N ARG A 6 27.36 23.75 -24.72
CA ARG A 6 27.49 22.45 -24.05
C ARG A 6 26.34 22.28 -23.07
N ALA A 7 25.45 21.34 -23.37
CA ALA A 7 24.47 20.84 -22.41
C ALA A 7 25.23 20.33 -21.17
N ARG A 8 24.93 20.88 -19.99
CA ARG A 8 25.38 20.31 -18.72
C ARG A 8 24.66 18.98 -18.54
N PHE A 9 25.36 17.88 -18.81
CA PHE A 9 24.97 16.58 -18.28
C PHE A 9 25.07 16.66 -16.75
N VAL A 10 23.92 16.72 -16.08
CA VAL A 10 23.86 16.42 -14.65
C VAL A 10 24.07 14.92 -14.55
N SER A 11 25.28 14.48 -14.23
CA SER A 11 25.51 13.08 -13.87
C SER A 11 24.69 12.82 -12.61
N SER A 12 23.58 12.09 -12.74
CA SER A 12 22.92 11.51 -11.57
C SER A 12 23.92 10.53 -10.96
N ILE A 13 24.61 10.94 -9.89
CA ILE A 13 25.42 10.01 -9.11
C ILE A 13 24.45 8.93 -8.63
N PRO A 14 24.67 7.64 -8.97
CA PRO A 14 23.81 6.57 -8.48
C PRO A 14 23.79 6.65 -6.96
N ASN A 15 22.61 6.63 -6.35
CA ASN A 15 22.50 6.51 -4.91
C ASN A 15 23.04 5.12 -4.51
N ARG A 16 24.34 5.05 -4.22
CA ARG A 16 25.00 3.83 -3.73
C ARG A 16 24.64 3.54 -2.27
N GLY A 17 23.95 4.48 -1.60
CA GLY A 17 23.53 4.38 -0.21
C GLY A 17 24.72 4.41 0.77
N ALA A 18 24.52 5.00 1.94
CA ALA A 18 25.39 4.69 3.09
C ALA A 18 24.86 3.40 3.74
N LEU A 19 25.75 2.51 4.19
CA LEU A 19 25.34 1.30 4.88
C LEU A 19 24.63 1.65 6.19
N PRO A 20 23.39 1.19 6.43
CA PRO A 20 22.63 1.60 7.61
C PRO A 20 23.33 1.19 8.91
N LYS A 21 23.54 2.15 9.83
CA LYS A 21 24.30 1.94 11.08
C LYS A 21 23.70 0.90 12.04
N HIS A 22 22.39 0.63 11.91
CA HIS A 22 21.71 -0.32 12.78
C HIS A 22 21.88 -1.79 12.34
N LEU A 23 22.44 -2.05 11.14
CA LEU A 23 22.71 -3.42 10.72
C LEU A 23 23.89 -4.00 11.52
N PRO A 24 23.87 -5.30 11.86
CA PRO A 24 25.01 -5.94 12.50
C PRO A 24 26.24 -5.89 11.58
N ARG A 25 27.41 -5.62 12.15
CA ARG A 25 28.70 -5.76 11.45
C ARG A 25 29.28 -7.11 11.81
N VAL A 26 29.62 -7.90 10.81
CA VAL A 26 30.40 -9.13 10.96
C VAL A 26 31.80 -8.81 10.49
N GLU A 27 32.78 -8.91 11.38
CA GLU A 27 34.17 -8.59 11.08
C GLU A 27 34.90 -9.83 10.55
N GLU A 28 35.56 -9.68 9.41
CA GLU A 28 36.44 -10.69 8.83
C GLU A 28 37.85 -10.09 8.76
N ILE A 29 38.77 -10.61 9.57
CA ILE A 29 40.17 -10.19 9.57
C ILE A 29 40.95 -11.12 8.66
N ILE A 30 41.46 -10.58 7.56
CA ILE A 30 42.30 -11.33 6.62
C ILE A 30 43.77 -11.08 7.00
N THR A 31 44.45 -12.11 7.49
CA THR A 31 45.88 -12.06 7.84
C THR A 31 46.74 -12.75 6.78
N PRO A 32 48.01 -12.35 6.61
CA PRO A 32 48.94 -13.09 5.75
C PRO A 32 49.16 -14.53 6.25
N GLU A 33 49.51 -15.45 5.35
CA GLU A 33 49.75 -16.86 5.68
C GLU A 33 50.85 -17.06 6.73
N SER A 34 51.81 -16.14 6.81
CA SER A 34 52.81 -16.10 7.86
C SER A 34 52.99 -14.68 8.39
N THR A 35 53.00 -14.56 9.71
CA THR A 35 53.31 -13.33 10.43
C THR A 35 54.79 -13.25 10.81
N THR A 36 55.59 -14.26 10.50
CA THR A 36 57.03 -14.23 10.77
C THR A 36 57.74 -13.37 9.72
N CYS A 37 58.59 -12.47 10.18
CA CYS A 37 59.44 -11.64 9.34
C CYS A 37 60.63 -12.47 8.83
N ASP A 38 61.25 -12.04 7.73
CA ASP A 38 62.41 -12.72 7.16
C ASP A 38 63.62 -12.73 8.13
N CYS A 39 63.62 -11.85 9.14
CA CYS A 39 64.59 -11.85 10.24
C CYS A 39 64.27 -12.84 11.38
N GLY A 40 63.18 -13.62 11.27
CA GLY A 40 62.76 -14.62 12.26
C GLY A 40 61.94 -14.09 13.44
N CYS A 41 61.67 -12.78 13.51
CA CYS A 41 60.82 -12.18 14.53
C CYS A 41 59.36 -12.09 14.06
N ASP A 42 58.40 -12.02 14.99
CA ASP A 42 56.99 -11.83 14.64
C ASP A 42 56.69 -10.38 14.22
N ARG A 43 55.91 -10.22 13.13
CA ARG A 43 55.36 -8.94 12.68
C ARG A 43 54.17 -8.56 13.57
N HIS A 44 54.08 -7.28 13.91
CA HIS A 44 52.93 -6.72 14.65
C HIS A 44 52.07 -5.83 13.72
N VAL A 45 50.81 -5.61 14.09
CA VAL A 45 49.87 -4.79 13.33
C VAL A 45 50.23 -3.31 13.48
N ILE A 46 50.40 -2.60 12.35
CA ILE A 46 50.76 -1.16 12.31
C ILE A 46 49.62 -0.26 11.81
N GLY A 47 48.56 -0.85 11.28
CA GLY A 47 47.42 -0.19 10.66
C GLY A 47 46.61 -1.18 9.84
N GLU A 48 45.41 -0.78 9.44
CA GLU A 48 44.51 -1.60 8.62
C GLU A 48 43.74 -0.74 7.62
N ASP A 49 43.48 -1.32 6.45
CA ASP A 49 42.51 -0.79 5.51
C ASP A 49 41.16 -1.42 5.78
N THR A 50 40.13 -0.60 6.03
CA THR A 50 38.78 -1.09 6.28
C THR A 50 37.88 -0.87 5.07
N SER A 51 37.10 -1.89 4.71
CA SER A 51 36.05 -1.77 3.70
C SER A 51 34.78 -2.47 4.20
N GLU A 52 33.66 -1.76 4.16
CA GLU A 52 32.36 -2.35 4.50
C GLU A 52 31.62 -2.81 3.24
N ARG A 53 30.99 -3.98 3.31
CA ARG A 53 30.18 -4.55 2.22
C ARG A 53 28.83 -4.98 2.77
N LEU A 54 27.77 -4.83 1.98
CA LEU A 54 26.44 -5.33 2.33
C LEU A 54 26.36 -6.81 1.99
N ASP A 55 26.20 -7.65 3.01
CA ASP A 55 25.95 -9.09 2.88
C ASP A 55 24.48 -9.42 3.21
N ILE A 56 24.00 -10.58 2.76
CA ILE A 56 22.63 -11.04 2.98
C ILE A 56 22.57 -12.49 3.46
N ILE A 57 21.94 -12.69 4.61
CA ILE A 57 21.48 -14.02 5.05
C ILE A 57 20.04 -14.18 4.56
N PRO A 58 19.74 -15.07 3.61
CA PRO A 58 18.38 -15.27 3.14
C PRO A 58 17.49 -15.82 4.26
N ALA A 59 16.17 -15.67 4.13
CA ALA A 59 15.23 -16.24 5.09
C ALA A 59 15.49 -17.74 5.27
N GLN A 60 15.65 -18.20 6.52
CA GLN A 60 15.92 -19.59 6.87
C GLN A 60 14.71 -20.21 7.56
N PHE A 61 14.32 -21.42 7.15
CA PHE A 61 13.29 -22.19 7.85
C PHE A 61 13.89 -22.98 9.01
N ARG A 62 13.18 -23.02 10.13
CA ARG A 62 13.50 -23.86 11.29
C ARG A 62 12.25 -24.57 11.78
N VAL A 63 12.45 -25.74 12.39
CA VAL A 63 11.38 -26.51 13.02
C VAL A 63 11.34 -26.20 14.51
N ILE A 64 10.20 -25.74 15.02
CA ILE A 64 9.99 -25.54 16.46
C ILE A 64 9.32 -26.78 17.02
N VAL A 65 10.03 -27.53 17.87
CA VAL A 65 9.52 -28.73 18.54
C VAL A 65 9.03 -28.36 19.94
N THR A 66 7.71 -28.27 20.11
CA THR A 66 7.10 -28.03 21.44
C THR A 66 6.84 -29.35 22.15
N ARG A 67 7.53 -29.60 23.27
CA ARG A 67 7.29 -30.78 24.12
C ARG A 67 6.47 -30.38 25.35
N ARG A 68 5.35 -31.08 25.57
CA ARG A 68 4.49 -30.94 26.76
C ARG A 68 4.54 -32.24 27.55
N PRO A 69 5.54 -32.45 28.44
CA PRO A 69 5.62 -33.68 29.24
C PRO A 69 4.41 -33.81 30.17
N LYS A 70 3.97 -35.05 30.36
CA LYS A 70 2.96 -35.43 31.34
C LYS A 70 3.68 -35.84 32.63
N TYR A 71 3.25 -35.30 33.75
CA TYR A 71 3.81 -35.60 35.06
C TYR A 71 2.78 -36.39 35.88
N ALA A 72 3.24 -37.37 36.63
CA ALA A 72 2.43 -38.13 37.57
C ALA A 72 3.28 -38.41 38.81
N CYS A 73 2.66 -38.44 39.98
CA CYS A 73 3.34 -38.80 41.22
C CYS A 73 3.40 -40.33 41.35
N ARG A 74 4.61 -40.89 41.47
CA ARG A 74 4.79 -42.35 41.65
C ARG A 74 4.37 -42.85 43.04
N SER A 75 4.34 -41.96 44.04
CA SER A 75 4.10 -42.34 45.43
C SER A 75 2.63 -42.40 45.80
N CYS A 76 1.79 -41.56 45.19
CA CYS A 76 0.37 -41.48 45.50
C CYS A 76 -0.55 -41.72 44.29
N GLU A 77 0.01 -41.93 43.10
CA GLU A 77 -0.73 -42.16 41.83
C GLU A 77 -1.84 -41.15 41.54
N SER A 78 -1.80 -39.98 42.19
CA SER A 78 -2.87 -38.97 42.14
C SER A 78 -2.81 -38.17 40.84
N GLY A 79 -3.34 -38.76 39.77
CA GLY A 79 -3.61 -38.11 38.50
C GLY A 79 -2.39 -37.75 37.66
N VAL A 80 -2.68 -37.40 36.39
CA VAL A 80 -1.69 -36.94 35.41
C VAL A 80 -1.87 -35.43 35.20
N VAL A 81 -0.80 -34.68 35.38
CA VAL A 81 -0.77 -33.23 35.15
C VAL A 81 0.04 -32.93 33.89
N GLN A 82 -0.52 -32.11 33.00
CA GLN A 82 0.15 -31.65 31.79
C GLN A 82 -0.23 -30.19 31.55
N ALA A 83 0.75 -29.33 31.25
CA ALA A 83 0.47 -27.95 30.84
C ALA A 83 -0.48 -27.95 29.62
N PRO A 84 -1.47 -27.05 29.50
CA PRO A 84 -2.41 -27.01 28.37
C PRO A 84 -1.73 -26.66 27.03
N ALA A 85 -2.42 -26.92 25.92
CA ALA A 85 -1.92 -26.57 24.60
C ALA A 85 -1.97 -25.05 24.44
N VAL A 86 -0.90 -24.45 23.95
CA VAL A 86 -0.96 -23.04 23.52
C VAL A 86 -1.75 -22.99 22.22
N SER A 87 -2.72 -22.06 22.15
CA SER A 87 -3.48 -21.80 20.94
C SER A 87 -2.55 -21.33 19.81
N ARG A 88 -2.85 -21.71 18.58
CA ARG A 88 -2.10 -21.36 17.37
C ARG A 88 -3.03 -20.75 16.35
N LEU A 89 -2.48 -19.89 15.49
CA LEU A 89 -3.23 -19.29 14.38
C LEU A 89 -3.93 -20.34 13.49
N ILE A 90 -3.21 -21.41 13.14
CA ILE A 90 -3.77 -22.57 12.45
C ILE A 90 -3.64 -23.76 13.37
N GLU A 91 -4.77 -24.26 13.87
CA GLU A 91 -4.79 -25.44 14.72
C GLU A 91 -4.17 -26.64 14.01
N SER A 92 -3.22 -27.30 14.67
CA SER A 92 -2.43 -28.40 14.10
C SER A 92 -1.70 -28.08 12.79
N GLY A 93 -1.61 -26.80 12.42
CA GLY A 93 -0.93 -26.35 11.22
C GLY A 93 0.59 -26.43 11.34
N LEU A 94 1.24 -26.62 10.19
CA LEU A 94 2.70 -26.52 10.05
C LEU A 94 3.25 -25.11 10.36
N PRO A 95 2.64 -23.99 9.92
CA PRO A 95 3.30 -22.71 10.01
C PRO A 95 3.15 -22.11 11.40
N THR A 96 4.17 -21.35 11.80
CA THR A 96 4.04 -20.39 12.90
C THR A 96 3.37 -19.11 12.41
N GLU A 97 2.94 -18.27 13.34
CA GLU A 97 2.40 -16.94 13.08
C GLU A 97 3.39 -16.09 12.26
N ALA A 98 4.69 -16.17 12.59
CA ALA A 98 5.74 -15.48 11.85
C ALA A 98 5.90 -16.00 10.41
N THR A 99 5.75 -17.32 10.21
CA THR A 99 5.75 -17.92 8.87
C THR A 99 4.57 -17.43 8.04
N VAL A 100 3.37 -17.41 8.61
CA VAL A 100 2.18 -16.88 7.91
C VAL A 100 2.35 -15.40 7.60
N ALA A 101 2.84 -14.59 8.55
CA ALA A 101 3.13 -13.18 8.34
C ALA A 101 4.11 -12.95 7.18
N SER A 102 5.19 -13.73 7.11
CA SER A 102 6.16 -13.67 6.02
C SER A 102 5.52 -13.97 4.65
N VAL A 103 4.67 -15.01 4.56
CA VAL A 103 3.97 -15.38 3.32
C VAL A 103 3.05 -14.26 2.83
N ILE A 104 2.25 -13.65 3.73
CA ILE A 104 1.29 -12.61 3.34
C ILE A 104 2.01 -11.29 2.98
N VAL A 105 3.08 -10.91 3.70
CA VAL A 105 3.88 -9.72 3.37
C VAL A 105 4.53 -9.89 2.00
N ALA A 106 5.20 -11.02 1.77
CA ALA A 106 5.80 -11.32 0.47
C ALA A 106 4.74 -11.30 -0.66
N LYS A 107 3.54 -11.82 -0.41
CA LYS A 107 2.48 -11.86 -1.40
C LYS A 107 1.94 -10.47 -1.76
N PHE A 108 1.64 -9.66 -0.77
CA PHE A 108 0.86 -8.43 -0.96
C PHE A 108 1.69 -7.17 -0.96
N ALA A 109 2.72 -7.07 -0.11
CA ALA A 109 3.63 -5.92 -0.08
C ALA A 109 4.72 -6.03 -1.16
N ASP A 110 5.29 -7.23 -1.33
CA ASP A 110 6.41 -7.44 -2.26
C ASP A 110 5.97 -7.99 -3.63
N HIS A 111 4.65 -8.14 -3.83
CA HIS A 111 4.07 -8.65 -5.08
C HIS A 111 4.60 -10.03 -5.54
N LEU A 112 4.99 -10.90 -4.61
CA LEU A 112 5.55 -12.21 -4.90
C LEU A 112 4.45 -13.30 -4.91
N PRO A 113 4.04 -13.83 -6.07
CA PRO A 113 2.95 -14.80 -6.15
C PRO A 113 3.29 -16.10 -5.41
N LEU A 114 2.27 -16.77 -4.87
CA LEU A 114 2.45 -17.97 -4.03
C LEU A 114 3.21 -19.11 -4.72
N TYR A 115 3.05 -19.30 -6.03
CA TYR A 115 3.81 -20.33 -6.74
C TYR A 115 5.32 -20.03 -6.76
N ARG A 116 5.71 -18.75 -6.84
CA ARG A 116 7.12 -18.36 -6.73
C ARG A 116 7.65 -18.52 -5.32
N GLN A 117 6.82 -18.21 -4.31
CA GLN A 117 7.19 -18.46 -2.92
C GLN A 117 7.46 -19.95 -2.68
N ALA A 118 6.57 -20.84 -3.13
CA ALA A 118 6.78 -22.28 -3.06
C ALA A 118 8.09 -22.73 -3.73
N GLN A 119 8.40 -22.21 -4.93
CA GLN A 119 9.68 -22.48 -5.61
C GLN A 119 10.91 -21.96 -4.85
N ILE A 120 10.79 -20.81 -4.18
CA ILE A 120 11.85 -20.27 -3.32
C ILE A 120 12.08 -21.20 -2.12
N TYR A 121 11.01 -21.67 -1.49
CA TYR A 121 11.08 -22.58 -0.34
C TYR A 121 11.65 -23.94 -0.73
N ALA A 122 11.29 -24.46 -1.90
CA ALA A 122 11.81 -25.72 -2.44
C ALA A 122 13.33 -25.69 -2.63
N ARG A 123 13.92 -24.52 -2.98
CA ARG A 123 15.39 -24.37 -3.05
C ARG A 123 16.09 -24.54 -1.69
N GLN A 124 15.35 -24.46 -0.59
CA GLN A 124 15.83 -24.75 0.76
C GLN A 124 15.37 -26.13 1.26
N GLY A 125 14.88 -27.00 0.38
CA GLY A 125 14.37 -28.33 0.74
C GLY A 125 12.99 -28.31 1.41
N VAL A 126 12.29 -27.17 1.42
CA VAL A 126 10.94 -27.05 1.97
C VAL A 126 9.93 -27.15 0.83
N ASP A 127 9.44 -28.36 0.58
CA ASP A 127 8.43 -28.61 -0.44
C ASP A 127 7.01 -28.36 0.11
N LEU A 128 6.36 -27.32 -0.42
CA LEU A 128 5.03 -26.89 0.01
C LEU A 128 4.15 -26.62 -1.21
N ASP A 129 2.97 -27.22 -1.22
CA ASP A 129 1.98 -26.94 -2.25
C ASP A 129 1.50 -25.49 -2.23
N ARG A 130 1.20 -24.96 -3.41
CA ARG A 130 0.55 -23.65 -3.57
C ARG A 130 -0.78 -23.57 -2.82
N SER A 131 -1.54 -24.66 -2.76
CA SER A 131 -2.81 -24.74 -2.03
C SER A 131 -2.61 -24.58 -0.52
N THR A 132 -1.54 -25.14 0.03
CA THR A 132 -1.16 -24.98 1.44
C THR A 132 -0.90 -23.51 1.76
N LEU A 133 -0.09 -22.82 0.95
CA LEU A 133 0.15 -21.38 1.13
C LEU A 133 -1.14 -20.56 0.96
N ALA A 134 -2.02 -20.94 0.02
CA ALA A 134 -3.30 -20.27 -0.19
C ALA A 134 -4.24 -20.44 1.02
N ALA A 135 -4.25 -21.62 1.64
CA ALA A 135 -5.02 -21.87 2.87
C ALA A 135 -4.52 -21.00 4.03
N TRP A 136 -3.20 -20.83 4.17
CA TRP A 136 -2.61 -19.95 5.18
C TRP A 136 -3.00 -18.49 4.96
N VAL A 137 -2.95 -18.01 3.71
CA VAL A 137 -3.43 -16.67 3.34
C VAL A 137 -4.91 -16.50 3.69
N GLY A 138 -5.74 -17.52 3.42
CA GLY A 138 -7.16 -17.50 3.76
C GLY A 138 -7.42 -17.39 5.26
N LYS A 139 -6.70 -18.16 6.08
CA LYS A 139 -6.81 -18.08 7.54
C LYS A 139 -6.33 -16.72 8.07
N ALA A 140 -5.21 -16.20 7.55
CA ALA A 140 -4.74 -14.86 7.91
C ALA A 140 -5.78 -13.78 7.56
N ALA A 141 -6.40 -13.85 6.39
CA ALA A 141 -7.44 -12.92 5.98
C ALA A 141 -8.66 -12.97 6.91
N TYR A 142 -9.04 -14.16 7.38
CA TYR A 142 -10.12 -14.33 8.35
C TYR A 142 -9.78 -13.66 9.69
N GLU A 143 -8.60 -13.91 10.25
CA GLU A 143 -8.19 -13.30 11.52
C GLU A 143 -7.95 -11.78 11.44
N LEU A 144 -7.69 -11.25 10.25
CA LEU A 144 -7.54 -9.81 10.01
C LEU A 144 -8.88 -9.09 9.79
N ALA A 145 -10.00 -9.80 9.70
CA ALA A 145 -11.32 -9.20 9.49
C ALA A 145 -11.68 -8.14 10.56
N PRO A 146 -11.45 -8.37 11.87
CA PRO A 146 -11.73 -7.35 12.89
C PRO A 146 -10.92 -6.07 12.72
N VAL A 147 -9.68 -6.16 12.21
CA VAL A 147 -8.83 -4.99 11.92
C VAL A 147 -9.40 -4.21 10.75
N TYR A 148 -9.83 -4.92 9.69
CA TYR A 148 -10.51 -4.31 8.56
C TYR A 148 -11.82 -3.61 8.97
N ASP A 149 -12.63 -4.26 9.80
CA ASP A 149 -13.89 -3.70 10.28
C ASP A 149 -13.67 -2.45 11.14
N ALA A 150 -12.67 -2.48 12.03
CA ALA A 150 -12.27 -1.32 12.83
C ALA A 150 -11.77 -0.16 11.96
N LEU A 151 -10.95 -0.44 10.93
CA LEU A 151 -10.48 0.56 9.98
C LEU A 151 -11.63 1.16 9.16
N MET A 152 -12.56 0.33 8.70
CA MET A 152 -13.76 0.78 7.99
C MET A 152 -14.63 1.66 8.88
N ALA A 153 -14.83 1.30 10.14
CA ALA A 153 -15.56 2.11 11.10
C ALA A 153 -14.85 3.46 11.37
N ASP A 154 -13.52 3.47 11.51
CA ASP A 154 -12.73 4.70 11.66
C ASP A 154 -12.85 5.62 10.46
N LEU A 155 -12.66 5.09 9.25
CA LEU A 155 -12.79 5.87 8.01
C LEU A 155 -14.16 6.53 7.90
N LYS A 156 -15.22 5.82 8.29
CA LYS A 156 -16.60 6.33 8.23
C LYS A 156 -16.95 7.39 9.28
N ARG A 157 -16.12 7.60 10.31
CA ARG A 157 -16.28 8.73 11.24
C ARG A 157 -15.79 10.06 10.66
N SER A 158 -15.06 10.01 9.56
CA SER A 158 -14.48 11.20 8.94
C SER A 158 -15.57 12.09 8.36
N THR A 159 -15.37 13.41 8.37
CA THR A 159 -16.31 14.35 7.72
C THR A 159 -16.28 14.27 6.18
N LYS A 160 -15.20 13.69 5.64
CA LYS A 160 -14.96 13.48 4.21
C LYS A 160 -14.17 12.20 3.98
N VAL A 161 -14.58 11.43 2.98
CA VAL A 161 -13.85 10.25 2.49
C VAL A 161 -13.76 10.27 0.97
N PHE A 162 -12.77 9.57 0.44
CA PHE A 162 -12.56 9.35 -0.98
C PHE A 162 -13.02 7.93 -1.32
N MET A 163 -13.68 7.77 -2.46
CA MET A 163 -14.03 6.45 -2.97
C MET A 163 -13.74 6.34 -4.46
N ASP A 164 -13.10 5.24 -4.84
CA ASP A 164 -12.73 4.94 -6.22
C ASP A 164 -12.78 3.42 -6.44
N GLU A 165 -13.24 3.01 -7.62
CA GLU A 165 -13.31 1.60 -8.00
C GLU A 165 -12.30 1.26 -9.09
N THR A 166 -11.45 0.28 -8.81
CA THR A 166 -10.47 -0.23 -9.77
C THR A 166 -10.89 -1.60 -10.27
N VAL A 167 -10.89 -1.78 -11.59
CA VAL A 167 -11.17 -3.07 -12.23
C VAL A 167 -10.06 -4.07 -11.90
N ALA A 168 -10.45 -5.26 -11.47
CA ALA A 168 -9.56 -6.39 -11.27
C ALA A 168 -10.00 -7.59 -12.14
N PRO A 169 -9.10 -8.24 -12.88
CA PRO A 169 -9.41 -9.50 -13.54
C PRO A 169 -9.55 -10.61 -12.50
N VAL A 170 -10.68 -11.32 -12.53
CA VAL A 170 -10.97 -12.42 -11.61
C VAL A 170 -11.20 -13.69 -12.43
N LEU A 171 -10.63 -14.80 -11.99
CA LEU A 171 -10.93 -16.10 -12.60
C LEU A 171 -12.43 -16.39 -12.51
N ASP A 172 -13.03 -16.90 -13.59
CA ASP A 172 -14.39 -17.46 -13.59
C ASP A 172 -14.30 -18.99 -13.76
N PRO A 173 -14.11 -19.75 -12.65
CA PRO A 173 -13.93 -21.19 -12.71
C PRO A 173 -15.06 -21.88 -13.49
N GLY A 174 -14.70 -22.88 -14.30
CA GLY A 174 -15.62 -23.59 -15.17
C GLY A 174 -15.84 -22.95 -16.55
N LYS A 175 -15.44 -21.69 -16.77
CA LYS A 175 -15.61 -21.01 -18.08
C LYS A 175 -14.32 -20.74 -18.85
N GLY A 176 -13.16 -21.01 -18.25
CA GLY A 176 -11.85 -20.76 -18.87
C GLY A 176 -11.58 -19.29 -19.22
N LYS A 177 -12.36 -18.35 -18.66
CA LYS A 177 -12.29 -16.93 -18.95
C LYS A 177 -12.13 -16.12 -17.67
N LEU A 178 -11.67 -14.88 -17.83
CA LEU A 178 -11.66 -13.88 -16.78
C LEU A 178 -12.98 -13.12 -16.79
N LYS A 179 -13.52 -12.86 -15.60
CA LYS A 179 -14.59 -11.89 -15.39
C LYS A 179 -14.03 -10.62 -14.77
N LYS A 180 -14.79 -9.54 -14.89
CA LYS A 180 -14.48 -8.27 -14.21
C LYS A 180 -14.93 -8.35 -12.77
N GLY A 181 -14.00 -8.17 -11.84
CA GLY A 181 -14.28 -7.77 -10.46
C GLY A 181 -13.81 -6.35 -10.22
N TYR A 182 -14.10 -5.82 -9.04
CA TYR A 182 -13.79 -4.44 -8.67
C TYR A 182 -13.28 -4.38 -7.23
N PHE A 183 -12.17 -3.70 -7.03
CA PHE A 183 -11.74 -3.26 -5.70
C PHE A 183 -12.23 -1.84 -5.48
N TRP A 184 -13.09 -1.67 -4.48
CA TRP A 184 -13.60 -0.38 -4.04
C TRP A 184 -12.74 0.11 -2.90
N ALA A 185 -11.93 1.13 -3.17
CA ALA A 185 -11.13 1.79 -2.16
C ALA A 185 -11.98 2.84 -1.44
N LEU A 186 -12.03 2.79 -0.11
CA LEU A 186 -12.50 3.87 0.74
C LEU A 186 -11.29 4.44 1.46
N ALA A 187 -11.01 5.73 1.31
CA ALA A 187 -9.79 6.32 1.83
C ALA A 187 -10.01 7.68 2.52
N ARG A 188 -9.09 8.03 3.41
CA ARG A 188 -8.91 9.36 3.99
C ARG A 188 -7.41 9.67 4.00
N ASP A 189 -7.03 10.84 3.49
CA ASP A 189 -5.71 11.43 3.75
C ASP A 189 -5.82 12.95 3.76
N ASP A 190 -5.81 13.53 4.96
CA ASP A 190 -5.90 14.98 5.16
C ASP A 190 -4.57 15.61 5.61
N ARG A 191 -3.45 14.85 5.62
CA ARG A 191 -2.13 15.38 5.95
C ARG A 191 -1.72 16.57 5.08
N PRO A 192 -1.96 16.58 3.74
CA PRO A 192 -1.72 17.76 2.91
C PRO A 192 -2.48 19.03 3.33
N TRP A 193 -3.53 18.88 4.13
CA TRP A 193 -4.45 19.93 4.54
C TRP A 193 -4.41 20.16 6.06
N ASN A 194 -3.31 19.77 6.71
CA ASN A 194 -3.14 19.86 8.16
C ASN A 194 -4.29 19.20 8.95
N GLY A 195 -4.82 18.09 8.44
CA GLY A 195 -5.75 17.23 9.18
C GLY A 195 -5.02 16.43 10.26
N GLY A 196 -5.65 16.29 11.42
CA GLY A 196 -5.08 15.56 12.55
C GLY A 196 -5.27 14.05 12.47
N ASP A 197 -6.21 13.57 11.67
CA ASP A 197 -6.49 12.14 11.56
C ASP A 197 -5.42 11.41 10.74
N PRO A 198 -5.03 10.17 11.13
CA PRO A 198 -4.09 9.38 10.37
C PRO A 198 -4.65 9.03 8.98
N PRO A 199 -3.80 8.90 7.95
CA PRO A 199 -4.23 8.44 6.65
C PRO A 199 -4.68 6.97 6.74
N GLY A 200 -5.69 6.60 5.95
CA GLY A 200 -6.20 5.23 5.93
C GLY A 200 -6.84 4.89 4.59
N VAL A 201 -6.77 3.63 4.22
CA VAL A 201 -7.45 3.08 3.05
C VAL A 201 -7.91 1.66 3.35
N ALA A 202 -9.17 1.36 3.02
CA ALA A 202 -9.76 0.03 3.08
C ALA A 202 -10.26 -0.36 1.70
N PHE A 203 -10.01 -1.61 1.30
CA PHE A 203 -10.42 -2.14 0.00
C PHE A 203 -11.52 -3.19 0.18
N THR A 204 -12.67 -2.97 -0.46
CA THR A 204 -13.75 -3.96 -0.54
C THR A 204 -13.78 -4.58 -1.93
N TYR A 205 -13.72 -5.90 -2.03
CA TYR A 205 -14.00 -6.58 -3.30
C TYR A 205 -15.52 -6.61 -3.59
N ALA A 206 -15.90 -6.33 -4.83
CA ALA A 206 -17.24 -6.59 -5.34
C ALA A 206 -17.19 -7.20 -6.75
N PRO A 207 -18.14 -8.09 -7.11
CA PRO A 207 -18.22 -8.68 -8.45
C PRO A 207 -18.73 -7.69 -9.52
N GLY A 208 -19.14 -6.48 -9.12
CA GLY A 208 -19.67 -5.48 -10.03
C GLY A 208 -19.32 -4.06 -9.60
N ARG A 209 -19.55 -3.13 -10.54
CA ARG A 209 -19.42 -1.69 -10.31
C ARG A 209 -20.73 -0.97 -10.04
N SER A 210 -21.81 -1.71 -9.78
CA SER A 210 -23.11 -1.08 -9.56
C SER A 210 -23.08 -0.19 -8.30
N GLY A 211 -23.82 0.92 -8.32
CA GLY A 211 -23.94 1.83 -7.18
C GLY A 211 -24.47 1.18 -5.90
N LYS A 212 -25.07 -0.02 -5.98
CA LYS A 212 -25.46 -0.82 -4.81
C LYS A 212 -24.24 -1.13 -3.93
N HIS A 213 -23.08 -1.44 -4.53
CA HIS A 213 -21.88 -1.75 -3.75
C HIS A 213 -21.38 -0.52 -2.99
N ALA A 214 -21.36 0.65 -3.62
CA ALA A 214 -21.05 1.90 -2.94
C ALA A 214 -22.02 2.16 -1.77
N VAL A 215 -23.33 1.97 -1.99
CA VAL A 215 -24.35 2.07 -0.95
C VAL A 215 -24.09 1.13 0.23
N ASP A 216 -23.75 -0.13 -0.04
CA ASP A 216 -23.51 -1.13 0.99
C ASP A 216 -22.24 -0.82 1.78
N ILE A 217 -21.15 -0.45 1.08
CA ILE A 217 -19.86 -0.07 1.68
C ILE A 217 -20.03 1.17 2.56
N LEU A 218 -20.80 2.18 2.13
CA LEU A 218 -21.00 3.45 2.84
C LEU A 218 -22.10 3.42 3.90
N LYS A 219 -22.65 2.25 4.25
CA LYS A 219 -23.59 2.15 5.38
C LYS A 219 -22.96 2.75 6.64
N GLY A 220 -23.69 3.67 7.28
CA GLY A 220 -23.27 4.39 8.48
C GLY A 220 -22.40 5.63 8.25
N PHE A 221 -22.06 5.99 7.01
CA PHE A 221 -21.31 7.21 6.70
C PHE A 221 -22.23 8.36 6.30
N ASP A 222 -22.07 9.52 6.91
CA ASP A 222 -22.60 10.79 6.43
C ASP A 222 -21.47 11.81 6.19
N GLY A 223 -21.71 12.80 5.31
CA GLY A 223 -20.71 13.82 4.99
C GLY A 223 -20.34 13.88 3.51
N ILE A 224 -19.09 14.26 3.22
CA ILE A 224 -18.62 14.52 1.86
C ILE A 224 -17.96 13.26 1.29
N LEU A 225 -18.50 12.76 0.18
CA LEU A 225 -17.91 11.66 -0.56
C LEU A 225 -17.23 12.21 -1.82
N GLN A 226 -15.90 12.20 -1.84
CA GLN A 226 -15.15 12.55 -3.03
C GLN A 226 -15.02 11.34 -3.97
N VAL A 227 -15.52 11.49 -5.19
CA VAL A 227 -15.57 10.42 -6.21
C VAL A 227 -15.15 10.94 -7.56
N ASP A 228 -14.96 10.04 -8.50
CA ASP A 228 -14.91 10.41 -9.91
C ASP A 228 -16.31 10.80 -10.44
N GLY A 229 -16.41 11.06 -11.75
CA GLY A 229 -17.68 11.40 -12.40
C GLY A 229 -18.56 10.19 -12.74
N TYR A 230 -18.36 9.02 -12.14
CA TYR A 230 -19.14 7.83 -12.45
C TYR A 230 -20.57 7.92 -11.88
N THR A 231 -21.56 7.79 -12.77
CA THR A 231 -22.98 7.91 -12.41
C THR A 231 -23.47 6.84 -11.44
N GLY A 232 -22.73 5.74 -11.25
CA GLY A 232 -23.05 4.74 -10.24
C GLY A 232 -23.10 5.32 -8.82
N TYR A 233 -22.30 6.35 -8.53
CA TYR A 233 -22.32 7.05 -7.24
C TYR A 233 -23.60 7.84 -7.00
N ASN A 234 -24.38 8.20 -8.03
CA ASN A 234 -25.65 8.93 -7.84
C ASN A 234 -26.64 8.17 -6.95
N ARG A 235 -26.50 6.84 -6.84
CA ARG A 235 -27.33 6.03 -5.95
C ARG A 235 -27.11 6.33 -4.45
N VAL A 236 -25.94 6.86 -4.06
CA VAL A 236 -25.66 7.17 -2.65
C VAL A 236 -26.35 8.44 -2.18
N ILE A 237 -26.74 9.32 -3.12
CA ILE A 237 -27.45 10.58 -2.89
C ILE A 237 -28.94 10.51 -3.23
N ASP A 238 -29.49 9.30 -3.39
CA ASP A 238 -30.93 9.11 -3.61
C ASP A 238 -31.72 9.78 -2.45
N PRO A 239 -32.63 10.75 -2.75
CA PRO A 239 -33.40 11.47 -1.73
C PRO A 239 -34.24 10.57 -0.82
N LYS A 240 -34.54 9.33 -1.23
CA LYS A 240 -35.25 8.36 -0.40
C LYS A 240 -34.40 7.81 0.75
N ARG A 241 -33.09 8.08 0.76
CA ARG A 241 -32.17 7.66 1.81
C ARG A 241 -32.17 8.68 2.93
N GLN A 242 -32.19 8.19 4.17
CA GLN A 242 -32.11 9.04 5.37
C GLN A 242 -30.71 9.65 5.57
N VAL A 243 -29.68 9.05 4.96
CA VAL A 243 -28.28 9.43 5.13
C VAL A 243 -27.92 10.57 4.19
N LYS A 244 -27.34 11.65 4.73
CA LYS A 244 -26.95 12.86 3.98
C LYS A 244 -25.51 12.76 3.48
N ILE A 245 -25.34 12.20 2.29
CA ILE A 245 -24.06 12.24 1.57
C ILE A 245 -24.09 13.36 0.53
N ARG A 246 -23.01 14.13 0.44
CA ARG A 246 -22.78 15.10 -0.64
C ARG A 246 -21.61 14.66 -1.50
N LEU A 247 -21.83 14.54 -2.81
CA LEU A 247 -20.76 14.21 -3.75
C LEU A 247 -19.86 15.42 -3.99
N ALA A 248 -18.55 15.19 -3.98
CA ALA A 248 -17.54 16.11 -4.49
C ALA A 248 -16.80 15.42 -5.65
N TYR A 249 -16.86 16.01 -6.85
CA TYR A 249 -16.25 15.39 -8.03
C TYR A 249 -14.76 15.72 -8.15
N CYS A 250 -13.97 14.69 -8.45
CA CYS A 250 -12.51 14.77 -8.46
C CYS A 250 -11.94 15.51 -9.68
N TRP A 251 -11.30 16.65 -9.43
CA TRP A 251 -10.60 17.43 -10.47
C TRP A 251 -9.49 16.65 -11.19
N ALA A 252 -8.80 15.72 -10.50
CA ALA A 252 -7.75 14.92 -11.13
C ALA A 252 -8.31 14.00 -12.23
N HIS A 253 -9.49 13.43 -12.01
CA HIS A 253 -10.19 12.61 -13.00
C HIS A 253 -10.70 13.46 -14.17
N ALA A 254 -11.26 14.64 -13.90
CA ALA A 254 -11.65 15.59 -14.95
C ALA A 254 -10.44 16.01 -15.82
N ARG A 255 -9.33 16.36 -15.17
CA ARG A 255 -8.07 16.72 -15.84
C ARG A 255 -7.52 15.58 -16.70
N ARG A 256 -7.55 14.34 -16.20
CA ARG A 256 -7.04 13.15 -16.93
C ARG A 256 -7.71 13.02 -18.30
N LYS A 257 -9.04 13.16 -18.35
CA LYS A 257 -9.80 13.07 -19.61
C LYS A 257 -9.37 14.13 -20.63
N LEU A 258 -9.18 15.38 -20.19
CA LEU A 258 -8.67 16.45 -21.07
C LEU A 258 -7.24 16.16 -21.54
N PHE A 259 -6.38 15.69 -20.66
CA PHE A 259 -5.00 15.35 -21.00
C PHE A 259 -4.90 14.22 -22.02
N GLU A 260 -5.72 13.18 -21.90
CA GLU A 260 -5.76 12.07 -22.86
C GLU A 260 -6.08 12.54 -24.28
N LEU A 261 -6.97 13.53 -24.45
CA LEU A 261 -7.27 14.12 -25.76
C LEU A 261 -6.05 14.81 -26.39
N THR A 262 -5.16 15.37 -25.58
CA THR A 262 -3.96 16.07 -26.08
C THR A 262 -2.82 15.14 -26.50
N LYS A 263 -2.88 13.84 -26.18
CA LYS A 263 -1.78 12.91 -26.49
C LYS A 263 -1.66 12.59 -27.98
N ASN A 264 -2.78 12.57 -28.70
CA ASN A 264 -2.85 12.02 -30.06
C ASN A 264 -3.24 13.07 -31.13
N SER A 265 -3.52 14.31 -30.74
CA SER A 265 -3.87 15.38 -31.67
C SER A 265 -3.65 16.76 -31.07
N ALA A 266 -3.57 17.77 -31.94
CA ALA A 266 -3.74 19.15 -31.51
C ALA A 266 -5.19 19.33 -31.03
N ALA A 267 -5.37 19.45 -29.72
CA ALA A 267 -6.67 19.67 -29.09
C ALA A 267 -6.66 21.01 -28.32
N PRO A 268 -6.76 22.17 -29.01
CA PRO A 268 -6.68 23.49 -28.37
C PRO A 268 -7.71 23.69 -27.25
N ILE A 269 -8.93 23.17 -27.42
CA ILE A 269 -9.99 23.22 -26.40
C ILE A 269 -9.57 22.42 -25.15
N ALA A 270 -9.01 21.22 -25.33
CA ALA A 270 -8.54 20.42 -24.20
C ALA A 270 -7.34 21.08 -23.49
N GLN A 271 -6.41 21.68 -24.24
CA GLN A 271 -5.30 22.46 -23.69
C GLN A 271 -5.79 23.65 -22.87
N GLU A 272 -6.81 24.36 -23.35
CA GLU A 272 -7.44 25.45 -22.60
C GLU A 272 -8.03 24.97 -21.28
N GLY A 273 -8.79 23.88 -21.29
CA GLY A 273 -9.32 23.29 -20.05
C GLY A 273 -8.21 22.88 -19.07
N LEU A 274 -7.09 22.34 -19.57
CA LEU A 274 -5.92 22.03 -18.74
C LEU A 274 -5.27 23.29 -18.14
N ARG A 275 -5.20 24.40 -18.87
CA ARG A 275 -4.69 25.68 -18.36
C ARG A 275 -5.57 26.21 -17.23
N GLN A 276 -6.89 26.17 -17.37
CA GLN A 276 -7.82 26.61 -16.34
C GLN A 276 -7.74 25.74 -15.08
N ILE A 277 -7.68 24.41 -15.21
CA ILE A 277 -7.48 23.51 -14.05
C ILE A 277 -6.11 23.76 -13.39
N THR A 278 -5.07 24.04 -14.18
CA THR A 278 -3.74 24.38 -13.63
C THR A 278 -3.79 25.65 -12.78
N ALA A 279 -4.57 26.66 -13.18
CA ALA A 279 -4.79 27.86 -12.37
C ALA A 279 -5.42 27.53 -11.01
N LEU A 280 -6.42 26.64 -10.97
CA LEU A 280 -7.01 26.14 -9.72
C LEU A 280 -5.96 25.44 -8.84
N TYR A 281 -5.12 24.57 -9.43
CA TYR A 281 -4.08 23.87 -8.68
C TYR A 281 -3.00 24.81 -8.12
N ARG A 282 -2.72 25.93 -8.79
CA ARG A 282 -1.82 26.97 -8.25
C ARG A 282 -2.39 27.59 -6.97
N VAL A 283 -3.69 27.89 -6.94
CA VAL A 283 -4.36 28.37 -5.72
C VAL A 283 -4.26 27.33 -4.61
N GLU A 284 -4.61 26.08 -4.90
CA GLU A 284 -4.57 24.98 -3.92
C GLU A 284 -3.16 24.72 -3.35
N THR A 285 -2.12 24.94 -4.16
CA THR A 285 -0.71 24.83 -3.71
C THR A 285 -0.36 25.93 -2.70
N GLN A 286 -0.85 27.15 -2.90
CA GLN A 286 -0.58 28.29 -2.00
C GLN A 286 -1.27 28.16 -0.65
N ILE A 287 -2.41 27.46 -0.59
CA ILE A 287 -3.22 27.30 0.63
C ILE A 287 -3.03 25.94 1.31
N ARG A 288 -2.06 25.15 0.83
CA ARG A 288 -1.71 23.86 1.43
C ARG A 288 -1.29 24.05 2.88
N SER A 289 -1.64 23.10 3.74
CA SER A 289 -1.38 23.15 5.19
C SER A 289 -2.05 24.29 5.98
N LEU A 290 -2.71 25.27 5.35
CA LEU A 290 -3.46 26.31 6.06
C LEU A 290 -4.70 25.73 6.76
N PRO A 291 -5.23 26.32 7.85
CA PRO A 291 -6.47 25.88 8.49
C PRO A 291 -7.69 25.89 7.56
N ALA A 292 -8.68 25.05 7.85
CA ALA A 292 -9.87 24.88 7.00
C ALA A 292 -10.63 26.18 6.69
N SER A 293 -10.77 27.07 7.68
CA SER A 293 -11.42 28.38 7.52
C SER A 293 -10.68 29.30 6.54
N GLN A 294 -9.35 29.36 6.64
CA GLN A 294 -8.52 30.16 5.73
C GLN A 294 -8.55 29.60 4.31
N ARG A 295 -8.47 28.28 4.16
CA ARG A 295 -8.62 27.65 2.84
C ARG A 295 -9.99 27.95 2.23
N LEU A 296 -11.05 27.91 3.02
CA LEU A 296 -12.39 28.25 2.57
C LEU A 296 -12.46 29.71 2.10
N ALA A 297 -11.93 30.65 2.88
CA ALA A 297 -11.90 32.07 2.51
C ALA A 297 -11.18 32.30 1.17
N VAL A 298 -9.99 31.72 0.99
CA VAL A 298 -9.25 31.85 -0.28
C VAL A 298 -9.97 31.15 -1.44
N ARG A 299 -10.60 30.00 -1.19
CA ARG A 299 -11.39 29.31 -2.23
C ARG A 299 -12.62 30.13 -2.65
N GLN A 300 -13.26 30.84 -1.73
CA GLN A 300 -14.39 31.72 -2.07
C GLN A 300 -13.92 32.94 -2.89
N ASP A 301 -12.82 33.56 -2.49
CA ASP A 301 -12.25 34.74 -3.17
C ASP A 301 -11.68 34.39 -4.56
N LYS A 302 -10.90 33.32 -4.66
CA LYS A 302 -10.10 33.01 -5.87
C LYS A 302 -10.65 31.85 -6.68
N SER A 303 -10.91 30.70 -6.04
CA SER A 303 -11.27 29.48 -6.76
C SER A 303 -12.71 29.50 -7.27
N ALA A 304 -13.67 30.05 -6.51
CA ALA A 304 -15.08 30.10 -6.88
C ALA A 304 -15.34 30.84 -8.21
N PRO A 305 -14.81 32.06 -8.45
CA PRO A 305 -14.98 32.72 -9.74
C PRO A 305 -14.28 31.95 -10.88
N MET A 306 -13.13 31.33 -10.63
CA MET A 306 -12.46 30.47 -11.63
C MET A 306 -13.32 29.26 -12.01
N VAL A 307 -13.96 28.60 -11.04
CA VAL A 307 -14.85 27.47 -11.29
C VAL A 307 -16.13 27.91 -12.02
N ALA A 308 -16.68 29.08 -11.69
CA ALA A 308 -17.82 29.65 -12.42
C ALA A 308 -17.48 29.93 -13.89
N ASN A 309 -16.31 30.53 -14.14
CA ASN A 309 -15.82 30.76 -15.50
C ASN A 309 -15.56 29.45 -16.25
N PHE A 310 -14.98 28.45 -15.58
CA PHE A 310 -14.77 27.12 -16.14
C PHE A 310 -16.10 26.45 -16.54
N LYS A 311 -17.15 26.62 -15.73
CA LYS A 311 -18.50 26.14 -16.06
C LYS A 311 -19.04 26.81 -17.32
N ASN A 312 -19.00 28.15 -17.39
CA ASN A 312 -19.47 28.89 -18.57
C ASN A 312 -18.71 28.46 -19.83
N TRP A 313 -17.39 28.27 -19.72
CA TRP A 313 -16.55 27.77 -20.79
C TRP A 313 -16.95 26.35 -21.23
N LEU A 314 -17.23 25.44 -20.29
CA LEU A 314 -17.71 24.08 -20.61
C LEU A 314 -19.07 24.10 -21.34
N GLU A 315 -19.98 24.99 -20.93
CA GLU A 315 -21.29 25.12 -21.57
C GLU A 315 -21.17 25.64 -22.99
N GLN A 316 -20.29 26.61 -23.23
CA GLN A 316 -20.00 27.15 -24.56
C GLN A 316 -19.27 26.15 -25.47
N ALA A 317 -18.29 25.42 -24.93
CA ALA A 317 -17.52 24.44 -25.69
C ALA A 317 -18.29 23.14 -25.99
N ARG A 318 -19.45 22.94 -25.35
CA ARG A 318 -20.35 21.80 -25.57
C ARG A 318 -21.46 22.11 -26.59
N ALA A 319 -21.81 23.39 -26.75
CA ALA A 319 -22.75 23.87 -27.77
C ALA A 319 -22.14 23.75 -29.17
#